data_AF-A0A6I9YVR3-F1
#
_entry.id   AF-A0A6I9YVR3-F1
#
_cell.length_a   1.000
_cell.length_b   1.000
_cell.length_c   1.000
_cell.angle_alpha   90.00
_cell.angle_beta   90.00
_cell.angle_gamma   90.00
#
_symmetry.space_group_name_H-M   'P 1'
#
loop_
_entity.id
_entity.type
_entity.pdbx_description
1 polymer ?
#
loop_
_entity_poly.entity_id
_entity_poly.type
_entity_poly.pdbx_seq_one_letter_code
_entity_poly.pdbx_strand_id
1 'polypeptide(L)'
;FLPQRDFPPALHDDRLPRGKKDREPRIKHPRFRVYRLVEDLKHRPKEPLELILTEPVEDVGNRGETIFIHRSFGRNHLLLHNRAVYASPENKKFFEEENRLREEGKLPRLQTHSGMKV
;
A
#
# COMPACT_ATOMS: atom_id res chain seq x y z
N PHE A 1 7.38 -3.03 15.31
CA PHE A 1 8.72 -3.18 15.86
C PHE A 1 9.58 -3.93 14.85
N LEU A 2 10.77 -3.41 14.56
CA LEU A 2 11.86 -4.10 13.88
C LEU A 2 12.83 -4.57 14.97
N PRO A 3 12.89 -5.87 15.28
CA PRO A 3 13.85 -6.41 16.22
C PRO A 3 15.17 -6.72 15.53
N GLN A 4 16.28 -6.46 16.22
CA GLN A 4 17.61 -6.91 15.80
C GLN A 4 18.16 -7.86 16.85
N ARG A 5 18.75 -8.97 16.41
CA ARG A 5 19.41 -9.91 17.34
C ARG A 5 20.66 -9.24 17.91
N ASP A 6 20.81 -9.24 19.24
CA ASP A 6 22.05 -8.79 19.88
C ASP A 6 23.23 -9.70 19.52
N PHE A 7 22.93 -10.99 19.31
CA PHE A 7 23.89 -11.98 18.82
C PHE A 7 23.36 -12.56 17.50
N PRO A 8 23.66 -11.95 16.34
CA PRO A 8 23.27 -12.53 15.06
C PRO A 8 24.06 -13.83 14.82
N PRO A 9 23.43 -14.90 14.30
CA PRO A 9 24.18 -16.06 13.85
C PRO A 9 25.08 -15.67 12.68
N ALA A 10 26.24 -16.30 12.57
CA ALA A 10 27.20 -16.07 11.49
C ALA A 10 26.63 -16.61 10.16
N LEU A 11 25.72 -15.85 9.56
CA LEU A 11 24.99 -16.17 8.33
C LEU A 11 25.73 -15.66 7.09
N HIS A 12 26.42 -14.53 7.23
CA HIS A 12 27.08 -13.78 6.16
C HIS A 12 28.46 -13.30 6.63
N ASP A 13 29.19 -14.13 7.38
CA ASP A 13 30.60 -13.84 7.67
C ASP A 13 31.43 -14.38 6.50
N ASP A 14 32.11 -13.51 5.75
CA ASP A 14 32.95 -13.92 4.60
C ASP A 14 34.11 -14.85 5.02
N ARG A 15 34.33 -15.01 6.33
CA ARG A 15 35.28 -15.94 6.93
C ARG A 15 34.73 -17.38 7.09
N LEU A 16 33.49 -17.65 6.70
CA LEU A 16 32.91 -18.99 6.78
C LEU A 16 33.37 -19.90 5.61
N PRO A 17 33.63 -21.19 5.87
CA PRO A 17 33.88 -22.15 4.81
C PRO A 17 32.70 -22.20 3.82
N ARG A 18 33.00 -22.17 2.51
CA ARG A 18 32.02 -22.06 1.41
C ARG A 18 30.82 -23.02 1.55
N GLY A 19 31.05 -24.26 1.98
CA GLY A 19 29.99 -25.27 2.16
C GLY A 19 29.00 -25.02 3.31
N LYS A 20 29.19 -23.96 4.11
CA LYS A 20 28.28 -23.55 5.18
C LYS A 20 27.53 -22.24 4.88
N LYS A 21 27.82 -21.56 3.77
CA LYS A 21 27.16 -20.30 3.39
C LYS A 21 25.71 -20.53 2.93
N ASP A 22 25.44 -21.64 2.26
CA ASP A 22 24.12 -22.00 1.73
C ASP A 22 23.26 -22.81 2.72
N ARG A 23 23.77 -23.06 3.93
CA ARG A 23 23.06 -23.84 4.95
C ARG A 23 22.38 -22.91 5.94
N GLU A 24 21.13 -23.20 6.27
CA GLU A 24 20.42 -22.47 7.32
C GLU A 24 21.18 -22.55 8.66
N PRO A 25 21.26 -21.44 9.40
CA PRO A 25 22.01 -21.35 10.64
C PRO A 25 21.30 -22.13 11.73
N ARG A 26 22.05 -22.89 12.51
CA ARG A 26 21.48 -23.65 13.64
C ARG A 26 21.29 -22.74 14.85
N ILE A 27 20.07 -22.24 15.02
CA ILE A 27 19.68 -21.33 16.12
C ILE A 27 19.29 -22.15 17.36
N LYS A 28 20.27 -22.84 17.97
CA LYS A 28 20.04 -23.66 19.18
C LYS A 28 20.31 -22.92 20.48
N HIS A 29 21.29 -22.02 20.49
CA HIS A 29 21.72 -21.35 21.71
C HIS A 29 20.73 -20.23 22.12
N PRO A 30 20.32 -20.14 23.40
CA PRO A 30 19.38 -19.12 23.87
C PRO A 30 19.79 -17.67 23.56
N ARG A 31 21.09 -17.39 23.53
CA ARG A 31 21.66 -16.09 23.12
C ARG A 31 21.13 -15.58 21.77
N PHE A 32 20.81 -16.46 20.82
CA PHE A 32 20.28 -16.04 19.52
C PHE A 32 18.80 -15.63 19.56
N ARG A 33 18.12 -15.85 20.68
CA ARG A 33 16.73 -15.42 20.94
C ARG A 33 16.66 -14.09 21.68
N VAL A 34 17.80 -13.46 21.98
CA VAL A 34 17.87 -12.13 22.58
C VAL A 34 17.81 -11.11 21.46
N TYR A 35 16.80 -10.23 21.54
CA TYR A 35 16.54 -9.18 20.57
C TYR A 35 16.54 -7.82 21.26
N ARG A 36 17.03 -6.83 20.52
CA ARG A 36 16.93 -5.42 20.84
C ARG A 36 15.90 -4.77 19.92
N LEU A 37 15.10 -3.87 20.48
CA LEU A 37 14.21 -3.01 19.70
C LEU A 37 15.07 -1.99 18.94
N VAL A 38 15.01 -2.01 17.61
CA VAL A 38 15.66 -1.01 16.77
C VAL A 38 14.70 0.12 16.48
N GLU A 39 13.51 -0.21 15.98
CA GLU A 39 12.57 0.81 15.54
C GLU A 39 11.12 0.37 15.60
N ASP A 40 10.23 1.30 15.92
CA ASP A 40 8.79 1.09 15.91
C ASP A 40 8.08 1.78 14.75
N LEU A 41 7.69 0.99 13.74
CA LEU A 41 6.88 1.45 12.60
C LEU A 41 5.52 2.04 12.99
N LYS A 42 5.04 1.78 14.22
CA LYS A 42 3.74 2.31 14.70
C LYS A 42 3.75 3.83 14.86
N HIS A 43 4.90 4.41 15.19
CA HIS A 43 5.07 5.83 15.48
C HIS A 43 5.57 6.64 14.28
N ARG A 44 5.88 5.97 13.16
CA ARG A 44 6.20 6.67 11.92
C ARG A 44 4.99 7.41 11.38
N PRO A 45 5.17 8.58 10.73
CA PRO A 45 4.08 9.26 10.03
C PRO A 45 3.52 8.32 8.97
N LYS A 46 2.19 8.23 8.91
CA LYS A 46 1.50 7.35 7.97
C LYS A 46 1.38 8.06 6.64
N GLU A 47 1.96 7.48 5.60
CA GLU A 47 1.78 7.97 4.24
C GLU A 47 0.32 7.86 3.81
N PRO A 48 -0.18 8.82 3.01
CA PRO A 48 -1.51 8.75 2.43
C PRO A 48 -1.63 7.52 1.52
N LEU A 49 -2.85 7.06 1.33
CA LEU A 49 -3.21 5.95 0.47
C LEU A 49 -3.72 6.51 -0.85
N GLU A 50 -3.11 6.05 -1.95
CA GLU A 50 -3.52 6.34 -3.31
C GLU A 50 -4.64 5.37 -3.74
N LEU A 51 -5.78 5.92 -4.15
CA LEU A 51 -6.94 5.16 -4.61
C LEU A 51 -7.55 5.80 -5.86
N ILE A 52 -8.26 4.99 -6.64
CA ILE A 52 -9.05 5.44 -7.80
C ILE A 52 -10.53 5.29 -7.45
N LEU A 53 -11.31 6.35 -7.59
CA LEU A 53 -12.75 6.32 -7.29
C LEU A 53 -13.54 5.60 -8.38
N THR A 54 -14.42 4.67 -7.99
CA THR A 54 -15.38 4.01 -8.90
C THR A 54 -16.72 4.73 -8.91
N GLU A 55 -17.06 5.41 -7.84
CA GLU A 55 -18.30 6.19 -7.72
C GLU A 55 -17.93 7.64 -7.38
N PRO A 56 -18.74 8.62 -7.80
CA PRO A 56 -18.55 9.99 -7.32
C PRO A 56 -18.85 10.00 -5.82
N VAL A 57 -17.93 10.57 -5.02
CA VAL A 57 -18.06 10.64 -3.56
C VAL A 57 -18.00 12.11 -3.16
N GLU A 58 -19.00 12.52 -2.39
CA GLU A 58 -19.14 13.89 -1.89
C GLU A 58 -17.89 14.34 -1.13
N ASP A 59 -17.44 15.57 -1.40
CA ASP A 59 -16.21 16.20 -0.86
C ASP A 59 -14.87 15.50 -1.16
N VAL A 60 -14.88 14.34 -1.82
CA VAL A 60 -13.66 13.58 -2.12
C VAL A 60 -13.27 13.70 -3.59
N GLY A 61 -14.20 13.50 -4.52
CA GLY A 61 -13.90 13.56 -5.96
C GLY A 61 -14.92 12.86 -6.85
N ASN A 62 -14.63 12.87 -8.15
CA ASN A 62 -15.48 12.23 -9.16
C ASN A 62 -14.99 10.81 -9.49
N ARG A 63 -15.84 10.00 -10.13
CA ARG A 63 -15.43 8.67 -10.64
C ARG A 63 -14.25 8.81 -11.61
N GLY A 64 -13.27 7.92 -11.46
CA GLY A 64 -12.09 7.81 -12.32
C GLY A 64 -10.93 8.69 -11.87
N GLU A 65 -11.12 9.51 -10.83
CA GLU A 65 -10.07 10.36 -10.28
C GLU A 65 -9.16 9.58 -9.33
N THR A 66 -7.86 9.88 -9.39
CA THR A 66 -6.86 9.32 -8.46
C THR A 66 -6.68 10.28 -7.28
N ILE A 67 -6.93 9.79 -6.07
CA ILE A 67 -6.94 10.59 -4.85
C ILE A 67 -5.91 10.07 -3.83
N PHE A 68 -5.38 10.99 -3.01
CA PHE A 68 -4.53 10.67 -1.86
C PHE A 68 -5.28 10.97 -0.56
N ILE A 69 -5.57 9.93 0.23
CA ILE A 69 -6.37 10.06 1.45
C ILE A 69 -5.74 9.37 2.64
N HIS A 70 -6.23 9.66 3.85
CA HIS A 70 -5.78 8.95 5.03
C HIS A 70 -6.22 7.47 4.99
N ARG A 71 -5.28 6.55 5.30
CA ARG A 71 -5.48 5.09 5.23
C ARG A 71 -6.73 4.58 5.96
N SER A 72 -7.08 5.18 7.11
CA SER A 72 -8.26 4.78 7.88
C SER A 72 -9.56 5.11 7.15
N PHE A 73 -9.63 6.28 6.53
CA PHE A 73 -10.81 6.69 5.79
C PHE A 73 -10.97 5.82 4.54
N GLY A 74 -9.88 5.62 3.78
CA GLY A 74 -9.89 4.81 2.57
C GLY A 74 -10.31 3.36 2.80
N ARG A 75 -9.80 2.71 3.85
CA ARG A 75 -10.16 1.31 4.14
C ARG A 75 -11.60 1.17 4.59
N ASN A 76 -12.03 1.99 5.55
CA ASN A 76 -13.31 1.81 6.21
C ASN A 76 -14.48 2.38 5.39
N HIS A 77 -14.27 3.45 4.63
CA HIS A 77 -15.36 4.15 3.92
C HIS A 77 -15.36 3.88 2.42
N LEU A 78 -14.20 3.80 1.76
CA LEU A 78 -14.16 3.65 0.31
C LEU A 78 -14.06 2.19 -0.13
N LEU A 79 -13.00 1.52 0.32
CA LEU A 79 -12.71 0.13 -0.07
C LEU A 79 -13.76 -0.85 0.48
N LEU A 80 -14.19 -0.67 1.73
CA LEU A 80 -15.21 -1.52 2.34
C LEU A 80 -16.55 -1.46 1.60
N HIS A 81 -16.90 -0.30 1.05
CA HIS A 81 -18.15 -0.09 0.31
C HIS A 81 -17.98 -0.20 -1.22
N ASN A 82 -16.80 -0.63 -1.70
CA ASN A 82 -16.47 -0.74 -3.13
C ASN A 82 -16.60 0.58 -3.94
N ARG A 83 -16.49 1.73 -3.28
CA ARG A 83 -16.53 3.07 -3.90
C ARG A 83 -15.18 3.53 -4.46
N ALA A 84 -14.12 2.77 -4.18
CA ALA A 84 -12.81 2.99 -4.74
C ALA A 84 -12.07 1.67 -4.93
N VAL A 85 -11.05 1.69 -5.79
CA VAL A 85 -10.14 0.59 -6.04
C VAL A 85 -8.71 1.05 -5.76
N TYR A 86 -7.82 0.14 -5.39
CA TYR A 86 -6.38 0.42 -5.29
C TYR A 86 -5.81 0.93 -6.61
N ALA A 87 -4.89 1.89 -6.52
CA ALA A 87 -4.16 2.46 -7.65
C ALA A 87 -3.04 1.51 -8.18
N SER A 88 -3.41 0.27 -8.50
CA SER A 88 -2.53 -0.69 -9.20
C SER A 88 -2.22 -0.20 -10.61
N PRO A 89 -1.02 -0.46 -11.16
CA PRO A 89 -0.70 -0.10 -12.55
C PRO A 89 -1.68 -0.68 -13.57
N GLU A 90 -2.27 -1.84 -13.28
CA GLU A 90 -3.30 -2.45 -14.11
C GLU A 90 -4.60 -1.63 -14.09
N ASN A 91 -5.05 -1.24 -12.89
CA ASN A 91 -6.26 -0.43 -12.72
C ASN A 91 -6.09 0.96 -13.33
N LYS A 92 -4.90 1.58 -13.18
CA LYS A 92 -4.61 2.88 -13.80
C LYS A 92 -4.85 2.85 -15.31
N LYS A 93 -4.36 1.80 -16.00
CA LYS A 93 -4.60 1.62 -17.44
C LYS A 93 -6.08 1.47 -17.77
N PHE A 94 -6.81 0.63 -17.01
CA PHE A 94 -8.24 0.45 -17.24
C PHE A 94 -9.04 1.76 -17.10
N PHE A 95 -8.72 2.57 -16.10
CA PHE A 95 -9.40 3.86 -15.89
C PHE A 95 -8.95 4.94 -16.88
N GLU A 96 -7.70 4.92 -17.33
CA GLU A 96 -7.23 5.78 -18.44
C GLU A 96 -7.96 5.46 -19.75
N GLU A 97 -8.11 4.18 -20.08
CA GLU A 97 -8.89 3.74 -21.25
C GLU A 97 -10.38 4.09 -21.11
N GLU A 98 -10.98 3.87 -19.94
CA GLU A 98 -12.37 4.27 -19.66
C GLU A 98 -12.57 5.78 -19.83
N ASN A 99 -11.66 6.60 -19.29
CA ASN A 99 -11.70 8.04 -19.41
C ASN A 99 -11.56 8.51 -20.86
N ARG A 100 -10.64 7.92 -21.63
CA ARG A 100 -10.50 8.20 -23.06
C ARG A 100 -11.77 7.88 -23.85
N LEU A 101 -12.40 6.74 -23.59
CA LEU A 101 -13.66 6.36 -24.24
C LEU A 101 -14.82 7.31 -23.88
N ARG A 102 -14.80 7.88 -22.67
CA ARG A 102 -15.75 8.91 -22.23
C ARG A 102 -15.51 10.25 -22.92
N GLU A 103 -14.26 10.68 -23.06
CA GLU A 103 -13.90 11.91 -23.80
C GLU A 103 -14.30 11.82 -25.28
N GLU A 104 -14.14 10.64 -25.88
CA GLU A 104 -14.62 10.33 -27.24
C GLU A 104 -16.17 10.33 -27.35
N GLY A 105 -16.90 10.44 -26.23
CA GLY A 105 -18.36 10.57 -26.20
C GLY A 105 -19.12 9.26 -26.39
N LYS A 106 -18.44 8.10 -26.35
CA LYS A 106 -19.08 6.77 -26.52
C LYS A 106 -19.85 6.32 -25.29
N LEU A 107 -19.55 6.90 -24.13
CA LEU A 107 -20.16 6.55 -22.85
C LEU A 107 -20.98 7.73 -22.29
N PRO A 108 -22.06 7.47 -21.54
CA PRO A 108 -22.87 8.51 -20.95
C PRO A 108 -22.07 9.33 -19.94
N ARG A 109 -22.29 10.65 -19.92
CA ARG A 109 -21.74 11.53 -18.89
C ARG A 109 -22.33 11.15 -17.54
N LEU A 110 -21.46 10.88 -16.57
CA LEU A 110 -21.87 10.64 -15.19
C LEU A 110 -22.20 11.97 -14.52
N GLN A 111 -23.14 11.94 -13.58
CA GLN A 111 -23.44 13.10 -12.75
C GLN A 111 -22.23 13.43 -11.89
N THR A 112 -21.68 14.64 -12.05
CA THR A 112 -20.65 15.19 -11.18
C THR A 112 -21.31 15.96 -10.03
N HIS A 113 -20.92 15.69 -8.79
CA HIS A 113 -21.45 16.40 -7.62
C HIS A 113 -21.01 17.88 -7.56
N SER A 114 -20.10 18.31 -8.44
CA SER A 114 -19.66 19.70 -8.55
C SER A 114 -20.78 20.71 -8.87
N GLY A 115 -21.98 20.25 -9.23
CA GLY A 115 -23.17 21.08 -9.46
C GLY A 115 -24.18 21.16 -8.30
N MET A 116 -23.95 20.49 -7.16
CA MET A 116 -24.88 20.44 -6.02
C MET A 116 -24.45 21.27 -4.81
N LYS A 117 -23.71 22.37 -5.02
CA LYS A 117 -23.54 23.41 -3.99
C LYS A 117 -24.64 24.45 -4.16
N VAL A 118 -25.70 24.34 -3.36
CA VAL A 118 -26.74 25.36 -3.14
C VAL A 118 -26.63 25.86 -1.71
#